data_AF-A0A9E3TC13-F1
#
_entry.id   AF-A0A9E3TC13-F1
#
_cell.length_a   1.000
_cell.length_b   1.000
_cell.length_c   1.000
_cell.angle_alpha   90.00
_cell.angle_beta   90.00
_cell.angle_gamma   90.00
#
_symmetry.space_group_name_H-M   'P 1'
#
loop_
_entity.id
_entity.type
_entity.pdbx_description
1 polymer ?
#
loop_
_entity_poly.entity_id
_entity_poly.type
_entity_poly.pdbx_seq_one_letter_code
_entity_poly.pdbx_strand_id
1 'polypeptide(L)'
;MPQAPDWTAQDFETLLQNGHRAVEDLARVLPGRAVGTIEVVQHGIHSYHVGRGTSMLSEMMLRRLGDRSRPVICPVCGMTVSE
;
A
#
# COMPACT_ATOMS: atom_id res chain seq x y z
N MET A 1 -10.41 14.15 -10.27
CA MET A 1 -9.64 13.50 -9.18
C MET A 1 -9.14 12.17 -9.71
N PRO A 2 -7.85 11.84 -9.68
CA PRO A 2 -7.42 10.53 -10.15
C PRO A 2 -7.84 9.49 -9.12
N GLN A 3 -8.94 8.81 -9.42
CA GLN A 3 -9.39 7.56 -8.83
C GLN A 3 -8.19 6.60 -8.82
N ALA A 4 -7.81 6.05 -7.66
CA ALA A 4 -6.70 5.09 -7.57
C ALA A 4 -6.97 3.95 -8.57
N PRO A 5 -6.25 3.85 -9.70
CA PRO A 5 -6.72 3.06 -10.82
C PRO A 5 -6.47 1.56 -10.53
N ASP A 6 -7.53 0.76 -10.64
CA ASP A 6 -7.55 -0.71 -10.79
C ASP A 6 -6.80 -1.60 -9.79
N TRP A 7 -6.39 -1.12 -8.61
CA TRP A 7 -5.70 -2.01 -7.64
C TRP A 7 -6.60 -3.16 -7.21
N THR A 8 -6.19 -4.38 -7.53
CA THR A 8 -6.84 -5.59 -7.05
C THR A 8 -6.42 -5.89 -5.62
N ALA A 9 -7.20 -6.71 -4.91
CA ALA A 9 -6.81 -7.18 -3.59
C ALA A 9 -5.48 -7.98 -3.63
N GLN A 10 -5.25 -8.72 -4.72
CA GLN A 10 -4.02 -9.49 -4.91
C GLN A 10 -2.80 -8.60 -5.14
N ASP A 11 -2.92 -7.54 -5.94
CA ASP A 11 -1.85 -6.57 -6.14
C ASP A 11 -1.47 -5.89 -4.82
N PHE A 12 -2.50 -5.48 -4.06
CA PHE A 12 -2.29 -4.84 -2.79
C PHE A 12 -1.61 -5.77 -1.79
N GLU A 13 -2.06 -7.03 -1.68
CA GLU A 13 -1.42 -8.01 -0.81
C GLU A 13 0.03 -8.30 -1.24
N THR A 14 0.29 -8.37 -2.55
CA THR A 14 1.64 -8.55 -3.08
C THR A 14 2.54 -7.38 -2.70
N LEU A 15 2.03 -6.14 -2.76
CA LEU A 15 2.75 -4.96 -2.28
C LEU A 15 3.04 -5.06 -0.78
N LEU A 16 2.08 -5.46 0.05
CA LEU A 16 2.28 -5.56 1.50
C LEU A 16 3.34 -6.60 1.85
N GLN A 17 3.31 -7.77 1.20
CA GLN A 17 4.27 -8.85 1.44
C GLN A 17 5.70 -8.50 0.99
N ASN A 18 5.82 -7.63 -0.02
CA ASN A 18 7.10 -7.23 -0.60
C ASN A 18 7.50 -5.79 -0.25
N GLY A 19 6.79 -5.15 0.69
CA GLY A 19 6.91 -3.72 0.96
C GLY A 19 8.29 -3.25 1.43
N HIS A 20 9.15 -4.18 1.85
CA HIS A 20 10.55 -3.95 2.24
C HIS A 20 11.52 -3.84 1.05
N ARG A 21 11.06 -4.18 -0.17
CA ARG A 21 11.89 -4.15 -1.38
C ARG A 21 11.94 -2.75 -1.97
N ALA A 22 12.98 -2.50 -2.76
CA ALA A 22 13.05 -1.32 -3.60
C ALA A 22 11.86 -1.25 -4.56
N VAL A 23 11.42 -0.04 -4.90
CA VAL A 23 10.22 0.15 -5.72
C VAL A 23 10.39 -0.41 -7.13
N GLU A 24 11.61 -0.40 -7.65
CA GLU A 24 11.97 -0.99 -8.94
C GLU A 24 11.78 -2.51 -8.93
N ASP A 25 12.08 -3.17 -7.82
CA ASP A 25 11.85 -4.61 -7.66
C ASP A 25 10.37 -4.93 -7.44
N LEU A 26 9.63 -4.03 -6.76
CA LEU A 26 8.19 -4.14 -6.65
C LEU A 26 7.50 -4.05 -8.01
N ALA A 27 7.95 -3.17 -8.90
CA ALA A 27 7.42 -3.06 -10.27
C ALA A 27 7.62 -4.35 -11.09
N ARG A 28 8.61 -5.17 -10.76
CA ARG A 28 8.83 -6.48 -11.41
C ARG A 28 7.84 -7.54 -10.95
N VAL A 29 7.38 -7.47 -9.69
CA VAL A 29 6.42 -8.44 -9.11
C VAL A 29 4.97 -7.96 -9.16
N LEU A 30 4.74 -6.70 -9.52
CA LEU A 30 3.44 -6.09 -9.78
C LEU A 30 3.33 -5.71 -11.27
N PRO A 31 3.27 -6.69 -12.19
CA PRO A 31 3.21 -6.41 -13.61
C PRO A 31 1.97 -5.56 -13.92
N GLY A 32 2.18 -4.44 -14.63
CA GLY A 32 1.12 -3.48 -14.95
C GLY A 32 1.00 -2.31 -13.97
N ARG A 33 1.82 -2.27 -12.90
CA ARG A 33 1.92 -1.09 -12.02
C ARG A 33 3.18 -0.28 -12.35
N ALA A 34 2.98 0.99 -12.71
CA ALA A 34 4.09 1.92 -12.85
C ALA A 34 4.72 2.20 -11.48
N VAL A 35 6.03 2.44 -11.44
CA VAL A 35 6.79 2.78 -10.23
C VAL A 35 6.10 3.90 -9.43
N GLY A 36 5.76 5.02 -10.08
CA GLY A 36 5.09 6.13 -9.40
C GLY A 36 3.72 5.77 -8.80
N THR A 37 2.98 4.81 -9.38
CA THR A 37 1.73 4.31 -8.78
C THR A 37 1.99 3.49 -7.52
N ILE A 38 3.05 2.69 -7.51
CA ILE A 38 3.47 1.92 -6.33
C ILE A 38 3.89 2.89 -5.22
N GLU A 39 4.68 3.91 -5.53
CA GLU A 39 5.12 4.93 -4.57
C GLU A 39 3.94 5.67 -3.96
N VAL A 40 2.92 6.04 -4.75
CA VAL A 40 1.70 6.71 -4.25
C VAL A 40 0.98 5.82 -3.24
N VAL A 41 0.84 4.52 -3.50
CA VAL A 41 0.18 3.60 -2.56
C VAL A 41 1.02 3.39 -1.31
N GLN A 42 2.35 3.26 -1.42
CA GLN A 42 3.24 3.18 -0.26
C GLN A 42 3.14 4.42 0.63
N HIS A 43 3.15 5.62 0.04
CA HIS A 43 2.93 6.88 0.77
C HIS A 43 1.51 6.98 1.35
N GLY A 44 0.51 6.41 0.67
CA GLY A 44 -0.84 6.27 1.18
C GLY A 44 -0.91 5.42 2.45
N ILE A 45 -0.26 4.25 2.44
CA ILE A 45 -0.16 3.37 3.61
C ILE A 45 0.56 4.08 4.75
N HIS A 46 1.65 4.78 4.46
CA HIS A 46 2.37 5.55 5.49
C HIS A 46 1.52 6.68 6.06
N SER A 47 0.81 7.44 5.22
CA SER A 47 -0.09 8.52 5.66
C SER A 47 -1.23 8.01 6.53
N TYR A 48 -1.81 6.85 6.19
CA TYR A 48 -2.79 6.17 7.03
C TYR A 48 -2.19 5.80 8.39
N HIS A 49 -1.01 5.16 8.37
CA HIS A 49 -0.31 4.74 9.58
C HIS A 49 0.04 5.90 10.52
N VAL A 50 0.43 7.08 10.00
CA VAL A 50 0.77 8.23 10.84
C VAL A 50 -0.42 9.17 11.11
N GLY A 51 -1.65 8.75 10.79
CA GLY A 51 -2.87 9.52 11.03
C GLY A 51 -2.99 10.80 10.19
N ARG A 52 -2.27 10.90 9.05
CA ARG A 52 -2.25 12.08 8.17
C ARG A 52 -3.24 12.02 7.01
N GLY A 53 -3.94 10.90 6.85
CA GLY A 53 -5.08 10.78 5.93
C GLY A 53 -5.07 9.53 5.07
N THR A 54 -6.18 9.32 4.36
CA THR A 54 -6.49 8.10 3.60
C THR A 54 -6.84 8.36 2.14
N SER A 55 -6.77 9.61 1.67
CA SER A 55 -7.24 10.03 0.35
C SER A 55 -6.54 9.36 -0.83
N MET A 56 -5.35 8.79 -0.62
CA MET A 56 -4.57 8.06 -1.63
C MET A 56 -4.94 6.56 -1.71
N LEU A 57 -5.76 6.07 -0.78
CA LEU A 57 -6.12 4.66 -0.67
C LEU A 57 -7.59 4.45 -1.02
N SER A 58 -7.88 3.34 -1.68
CA SER A 58 -9.25 2.92 -1.91
C SER A 58 -9.88 2.31 -0.66
N GLU A 59 -11.21 2.22 -0.60
CA GLU A 59 -11.91 1.57 0.50
C GLU A 59 -11.45 0.11 0.71
N MET A 60 -11.15 -0.62 -0.37
CA MET A 60 -10.61 -1.98 -0.31
C MET A 60 -9.27 -2.02 0.46
N MET A 61 -8.37 -1.08 0.15
CA MET A 61 -7.07 -0.98 0.84
C MET A 61 -7.25 -0.62 2.32
N LEU A 62 -8.13 0.35 2.62
CA LEU A 62 -8.41 0.75 3.99
C LEU A 62 -9.00 -0.38 4.82
N ARG A 63 -9.95 -1.13 4.27
CA ARG A 63 -10.51 -2.32 4.93
C ARG A 63 -9.42 -3.36 5.22
N ARG A 64 -8.48 -3.56 4.30
CA ARG A 64 -7.37 -4.51 4.50
C ARG A 64 -6.37 -4.02 5.55
N LEU A 65 -6.09 -2.73 5.63
CA LEU A 65 -5.18 -2.15 6.62
C LEU A 65 -5.79 -2.14 8.04
N GLY A 66 -7.11 -1.95 8.15
CA GLY A 66 -7.84 -2.01 9.42
C GLY A 66 -8.12 -3.43 9.94
N ASP A 67 -7.80 -4.48 9.18
CA ASP A 67 -7.97 -5.86 9.61
C ASP A 67 -6.91 -6.27 10.65
N ARG A 68 -7.29 -6.18 11.92
CA ARG A 68 -6.44 -6.51 13.07
C ARG A 68 -6.01 -7.98 13.14
N SER A 69 -6.68 -8.88 12.42
CA SER A 69 -6.26 -10.29 12.35
C SER A 69 -5.01 -10.49 11.50
N ARG A 70 -4.65 -9.51 10.67
CA ARG A 70 -3.53 -9.58 9.71
C ARG A 70 -2.69 -8.30 9.78
N PRO A 71 -1.77 -8.21 10.77
CA PRO A 71 -0.90 -7.06 10.92
C PRO A 71 -0.15 -6.75 9.62
N VAL A 72 -0.05 -5.46 9.30
CA VAL A 72 0.62 -4.99 8.09
C VAL A 72 1.86 -4.21 8.50
N ILE A 73 2.98 -4.44 7.81
CA ILE A 73 4.18 -3.62 7.98
C ILE A 73 4.13 -2.46 6.97
N CYS A 74 4.33 -1.24 7.45
CA CYS A 74 4.39 -0.06 6.61
C CYS A 74 5.62 -0.17 5.68
N PRO A 75 5.44 -0.11 4.35
CA PRO A 75 6.55 -0.23 3.40
C PRO A 75 7.54 0.94 3.47
N VAL A 76 7.14 2.07 4.07
CA VAL A 76 7.97 3.28 4.15
C VAL A 76 8.84 3.31 5.41
N CYS A 77 8.26 3.00 6.58
CA CYS A 77 8.97 3.12 7.86
C CYS A 77 9.25 1.78 8.56
N GLY A 78 8.78 0.66 8.02
CA GLY A 78 9.01 -0.68 8.58
C GLY A 78 8.28 -0.98 9.89
N MET A 79 7.43 -0.06 10.39
CA MET A 79 6.65 -0.26 11.60
C MET A 79 5.32 -0.94 11.30
N THR A 80 4.74 -1.60 12.31
CA THR A 80 3.40 -2.20 12.17
C THR A 80 2.37 -1.08 12.04
N VAL A 81 1.60 -1.11 10.96
CA VAL A 81 0.43 -0.26 10.74
C VAL A 81 -0.56 -0.58 11.86
N SER A 82 -0.69 0.37 12.77
CA SER A 82 -1.60 0.34 13.91
C SER A 82 -2.43 1.61 13.82
N GLU A 83 -3.76 1.50 13.88
CA GLU A 83 -4.63 2.66 14.11
C GLU A 83 -4.43 3.24 15.50
#